data_AF-A0A4V6EMT9-F1
#
_entry.id   AF-A0A4V6EMT9-F1
#
_cell.length_a   1.000
_cell.length_b   1.000
_cell.length_c   1.000
_cell.angle_alpha   90.00
_cell.angle_beta   90.00
_cell.angle_gamma   90.00
#
_symmetry.space_group_name_H-M   'P 1'
#
loop_
_entity.id
_entity.type
_entity.pdbx_description
1 polymer ?
#
loop_
_entity_poly.entity_id
_entity_poly.type
_entity_poly.pdbx_seq_one_letter_code
_entity_poly.pdbx_strand_id
1 'polypeptide(L)'
;MKQIINLLILLSVFSLTLSGCGSTAKQQAVTNTTQQVQKVVKDTPHQVGQKGTMSTSVNGFFFDKSFEKADIVAEVTIQEWLGEIDSEDILETTIFRVSLEKIFKNNVDKNLKEVNLFQTGNSKRTVENSPLFKNGDRLLLYLKKTELEGYKNTYYILGEQTGIFRIVNTDKQDYVIKQVGDCPQLSDAKVTGNTDRIKNTLTKSYSVEFSNLDKIGMPETYNLATVEKLINEQKDK
;
A
#
# COMPACT_ATOMS: atom_id res chain seq x y z
N MET A 1 -14.85 -71.06 -9.03
CA MET A 1 -14.00 -71.12 -10.25
C MET A 1 -12.66 -70.52 -9.87
N LYS A 2 -11.62 -71.30 -9.52
CA LYS A 2 -10.63 -71.94 -10.44
C LYS A 2 -10.22 -70.93 -11.53
N GLN A 3 -8.97 -70.50 -11.74
CA GLN A 3 -7.64 -71.07 -11.51
C GLN A 3 -6.61 -69.97 -11.93
N ILE A 4 -5.47 -69.75 -11.22
CA ILE A 4 -4.09 -70.18 -11.61
C ILE A 4 -3.56 -69.47 -12.88
N ILE A 5 -2.33 -68.96 -13.06
CA ILE A 5 -1.10 -68.71 -12.29
C ILE A 5 -0.04 -68.31 -13.36
N ASN A 6 1.04 -67.61 -12.96
CA ASN A 6 2.37 -67.50 -13.59
C ASN A 6 2.54 -66.82 -14.97
N LEU A 7 3.51 -65.89 -15.04
CA LEU A 7 4.88 -66.26 -15.44
C LEU A 7 5.93 -65.27 -14.93
N LEU A 8 6.86 -65.82 -14.15
CA LEU A 8 8.10 -65.26 -13.62
C LEU A 8 9.26 -65.61 -14.56
N ILE A 9 10.15 -64.66 -14.83
CA ILE A 9 11.54 -64.81 -15.35
C ILE A 9 12.30 -63.64 -14.66
N LEU A 10 13.01 -63.77 -13.52
CA LEU A 10 14.27 -64.50 -13.21
C LEU A 10 15.33 -64.35 -14.32
N LEU A 11 16.58 -63.90 -14.16
CA LEU A 11 17.45 -63.51 -13.05
C LEU A 11 18.81 -63.15 -13.70
N SER A 12 19.58 -62.17 -13.19
CA SER A 12 21.05 -62.17 -13.18
C SER A 12 21.50 -60.94 -12.36
N VAL A 13 21.82 -61.07 -11.06
CA VAL A 13 23.07 -61.57 -10.45
C VAL A 13 24.28 -60.74 -10.92
N PHE A 14 24.66 -59.67 -10.21
CA PHE A 14 25.52 -59.59 -9.00
C PHE A 14 26.99 -59.32 -9.34
N SER A 15 27.50 -58.17 -8.87
CA SER A 15 28.91 -57.95 -8.56
C SER A 15 28.98 -56.96 -7.40
N LEU A 16 29.32 -57.48 -6.22
CA LEU A 16 29.69 -56.74 -5.01
C LEU A 16 31.04 -56.04 -5.20
N THR A 17 31.23 -54.89 -4.53
CA THR A 17 32.15 -54.64 -3.39
C THR A 17 32.29 -53.12 -3.18
N LEU A 18 31.89 -52.55 -2.03
CA LEU A 18 32.76 -52.16 -0.88
C LEU A 18 33.94 -51.26 -1.35
N SER A 19 34.17 -50.01 -0.90
CA SER A 19 34.04 -49.41 0.44
C SER A 19 34.23 -47.88 0.34
N GLY A 20 33.62 -47.13 1.26
CA GLY A 20 33.90 -45.71 1.49
C GLY A 20 33.27 -45.21 2.78
N CYS A 21 33.98 -45.39 3.90
CA CYS A 21 33.59 -44.99 5.26
C CYS A 21 33.60 -43.45 5.48
N GLY A 22 32.71 -43.02 6.38
CA GLY A 22 32.85 -41.82 7.23
C GLY A 22 31.99 -40.62 6.78
N SER A 23 31.10 -40.02 7.56
CA SER A 23 30.82 -40.10 9.00
C SER A 23 29.33 -39.92 9.31
N THR A 24 28.91 -40.58 10.37
CA THR A 24 27.66 -40.47 11.14
C THR A 24 27.21 -39.04 11.44
N ALA A 25 25.90 -38.75 11.29
CA ALA A 25 24.95 -38.60 12.41
C ALA A 25 23.64 -37.89 12.00
N LYS A 26 22.52 -38.41 12.52
CA LYS A 26 21.15 -37.85 12.59
C LYS A 26 20.24 -37.98 11.36
N GLN A 27 19.66 -39.18 11.22
CA GLN A 27 18.27 -39.32 10.75
C GLN A 27 17.38 -39.66 11.94
N GLN A 28 16.79 -38.62 12.53
CA GLN A 28 15.54 -38.68 13.30
C GLN A 28 14.99 -37.27 13.39
N ALA A 29 14.19 -36.89 12.39
CA ALA A 29 13.18 -35.84 12.42
C ALA A 29 12.47 -35.82 11.07
N VAL A 30 11.65 -36.84 10.82
CA VAL A 30 10.69 -36.81 9.72
C VAL A 30 9.40 -36.21 10.27
N THR A 31 8.97 -35.14 9.60
CA THR A 31 7.64 -34.50 9.61
C THR A 31 7.19 -33.79 10.90
N ASN A 32 7.42 -32.48 10.91
CA ASN A 32 6.41 -31.47 11.26
C ASN A 32 6.76 -30.17 10.52
N THR A 33 6.72 -30.22 9.18
CA THR A 33 6.74 -29.00 8.39
C THR A 33 5.30 -28.52 8.28
N THR A 34 4.91 -27.65 9.19
CA THR A 34 3.73 -26.79 9.06
C THR A 34 3.84 -26.10 7.70
N GLN A 35 3.00 -26.51 6.75
CA GLN A 35 2.74 -25.72 5.56
C GLN A 35 2.02 -24.45 6.01
N GLN A 36 2.78 -23.44 6.42
CA GLN A 36 2.30 -22.08 6.31
C GLN A 36 2.26 -21.77 4.82
N VAL A 37 1.10 -22.02 4.22
CA VAL A 37 0.77 -21.47 2.90
C VAL A 37 0.88 -19.96 3.05
N GLN A 38 1.99 -19.38 2.56
CA GLN A 38 2.12 -17.93 2.48
C GLN A 38 0.98 -17.44 1.60
N LYS A 39 -0.01 -16.78 2.22
CA LYS A 39 -1.09 -16.12 1.50
C LYS A 39 -0.46 -15.13 0.53
N VAL A 40 -0.69 -15.33 -0.77
CA VAL A 40 -0.23 -14.39 -1.80
C VAL A 40 -0.93 -13.05 -1.55
N VAL A 41 -0.14 -12.02 -1.24
CA VAL A 41 -0.63 -10.65 -1.04
C VAL A 41 -0.80 -10.02 -2.42
N LYS A 42 -2.03 -9.61 -2.77
CA LYS A 42 -2.34 -8.99 -4.06
C LYS A 42 -1.86 -7.54 -4.07
N ASP A 43 -1.27 -7.12 -5.18
CA ASP A 43 -0.95 -5.71 -5.46
C ASP A 43 -1.93 -5.15 -6.50
N THR A 44 -1.98 -3.83 -6.61
CA THR A 44 -2.81 -3.14 -7.59
C THR A 44 -2.35 -3.50 -8.99
N PRO A 45 -3.24 -4.02 -9.85
CA PRO A 45 -2.83 -4.49 -11.18
C PRO A 45 -2.33 -3.33 -12.06
N HIS A 46 -2.89 -2.13 -11.89
CA HIS A 46 -2.48 -0.91 -12.59
C HIS A 46 -2.61 0.31 -11.70
N GLN A 47 -1.62 1.18 -11.69
CA GLN A 47 -1.71 2.45 -10.97
C GLN A 47 -2.38 3.57 -11.77
N VAL A 48 -2.42 3.43 -13.10
CA VAL A 48 -3.13 4.35 -14.00
C VAL A 48 -4.20 3.55 -14.73
N GLY A 49 -5.39 4.14 -14.84
CA GLY A 49 -6.54 3.46 -15.43
C GLY A 49 -6.31 3.07 -16.89
N GLN A 50 -6.64 1.83 -17.24
CA GLN A 50 -6.48 1.29 -18.60
C GLN A 50 -7.33 2.02 -19.66
N LYS A 51 -8.46 2.59 -19.27
CA LYS A 51 -9.36 3.36 -20.15
C LYS A 51 -9.12 4.86 -20.06
N GLY A 52 -8.17 5.32 -19.24
CA GLY A 52 -7.76 6.71 -19.12
C GLY A 52 -8.06 7.32 -17.75
N THR A 53 -8.13 8.65 -17.73
CA THR A 53 -8.36 9.44 -16.53
C THR A 53 -9.81 9.92 -16.42
N MET A 54 -10.22 10.29 -15.20
CA MET A 54 -11.44 11.05 -14.94
C MET A 54 -11.08 12.41 -14.33
N SER A 55 -11.84 13.44 -14.69
CA SER A 55 -11.78 14.76 -14.06
C SER A 55 -12.76 14.81 -12.91
N THR A 56 -12.33 15.29 -11.75
CA THR A 56 -13.17 15.48 -10.57
C THR A 56 -13.03 16.91 -10.06
N SER A 57 -14.12 17.46 -9.52
CA SER A 57 -14.08 18.72 -8.80
C SER A 57 -13.46 18.46 -7.44
N VAL A 58 -12.29 19.05 -7.18
CA VAL A 58 -11.57 18.86 -5.93
C VAL A 58 -12.10 19.79 -4.84
N ASN A 59 -12.41 19.24 -3.68
CA ASN A 59 -12.59 20.03 -2.46
C ASN A 59 -11.21 20.42 -1.91
N GLY A 60 -11.04 21.66 -1.50
CA GLY A 60 -9.79 22.12 -0.88
C GLY A 60 -9.53 21.41 0.45
N PHE A 61 -8.34 20.81 0.59
CA PHE A 61 -7.88 20.30 1.87
C PHE A 61 -7.43 21.45 2.78
N PHE A 62 -7.98 21.49 3.99
CA PHE A 62 -7.61 22.47 5.02
C PHE A 62 -7.10 21.72 6.24
N PHE A 63 -5.84 21.94 6.60
CA PHE A 63 -5.12 21.16 7.61
C PHE A 63 -5.86 21.06 8.96
N ASP A 64 -6.13 22.20 9.60
CA ASP A 64 -6.80 22.26 10.92
C ASP A 64 -8.21 21.66 10.87
N LYS A 65 -9.02 22.07 9.89
CA LYS A 65 -10.40 21.55 9.71
C LYS A 65 -10.42 20.05 9.43
N SER A 66 -9.43 19.53 8.71
CA SER A 66 -9.34 18.11 8.41
C SER A 66 -8.89 17.33 9.64
N PHE A 67 -7.98 17.88 10.45
CA PHE A 67 -7.60 17.30 11.73
C PHE A 67 -8.81 17.18 12.66
N GLU A 68 -9.61 18.23 12.80
CA GLU A 68 -10.82 18.26 13.62
C GLU A 68 -11.82 17.18 13.17
N LYS A 69 -12.12 17.13 11.87
CA LYS A 69 -13.13 16.22 11.30
C LYS A 69 -12.72 14.76 11.21
N ALA A 70 -11.40 14.50 11.10
CA ALA A 70 -10.87 13.16 10.96
C ALA A 70 -11.19 12.30 12.19
N ASP A 71 -11.55 11.04 11.94
CA ASP A 71 -11.66 10.04 12.99
C ASP A 71 -10.29 9.44 13.30
N ILE A 72 -9.42 9.32 12.28
CA ILE A 72 -8.04 8.87 12.40
C ILE A 72 -7.13 9.81 11.61
N VAL A 73 -5.98 10.18 12.17
CA VAL A 73 -4.88 10.83 11.44
C VAL A 73 -3.65 9.98 11.68
N ALA A 74 -3.05 9.43 10.62
CA ALA A 74 -1.97 8.47 10.75
C ALA A 74 -1.03 8.44 9.54
N GLU A 75 0.21 8.03 9.79
CA GLU A 75 1.03 7.39 8.76
C GLU A 75 0.50 5.97 8.52
N VAL A 76 0.30 5.63 7.25
CA VAL A 76 -0.19 4.33 6.82
C VAL A 76 0.72 3.72 5.77
N THR A 77 0.73 2.40 5.71
CA THR A 77 1.34 1.65 4.61
C THR A 77 0.28 0.83 3.91
N ILE A 78 0.22 0.90 2.58
CA ILE A 78 -0.67 0.05 1.79
C ILE A 78 -0.16 -1.39 1.81
N GLN A 79 -1.03 -2.33 2.21
CA GLN A 79 -0.65 -3.73 2.42
C GLN A 79 -1.16 -4.65 1.31
N GLU A 80 -2.42 -4.51 0.91
CA GLU A 80 -3.04 -5.40 -0.08
C GLU A 80 -4.13 -4.66 -0.86
N TRP A 81 -4.15 -4.86 -2.18
CA TRP A 81 -5.31 -4.54 -2.99
C TRP A 81 -6.42 -5.58 -2.75
N LEU A 82 -7.56 -5.13 -2.20
CA LEU A 82 -8.66 -6.03 -1.84
C LEU A 82 -9.66 -6.20 -2.98
N GLY A 83 -9.83 -5.16 -3.80
CA GLY A 83 -10.73 -5.19 -4.94
C GLY A 83 -11.13 -3.81 -5.42
N GLU A 84 -12.07 -3.79 -6.35
CA GLU A 84 -12.61 -2.58 -6.96
C GLU A 84 -14.13 -2.65 -6.97
N ILE A 85 -14.74 -1.47 -6.89
CA ILE A 85 -16.16 -1.25 -7.13
C ILE A 85 -16.27 -0.53 -8.47
N ASP A 86 -17.07 -1.10 -9.36
CA ASP A 86 -17.32 -0.61 -10.71
C ASP A 86 -18.79 -0.86 -11.02
N SER A 87 -19.65 0.05 -10.54
CA SER A 87 -21.11 -0.03 -10.66
C SER A 87 -21.66 1.33 -11.08
N GLU A 88 -22.76 1.37 -11.82
CA GLU A 88 -23.35 2.63 -12.30
C GLU A 88 -23.76 3.59 -11.17
N ASP A 89 -24.05 3.07 -9.97
CA ASP A 89 -24.55 3.83 -8.83
C ASP A 89 -23.44 4.38 -7.90
N ILE A 90 -22.19 3.96 -8.10
CA ILE A 90 -21.07 4.31 -7.22
C ILE A 90 -19.88 4.72 -8.09
N LEU A 91 -19.29 5.87 -7.76
CA LEU A 91 -18.02 6.29 -8.37
C LEU A 91 -17.00 5.16 -8.31
N GLU A 92 -16.26 4.95 -9.41
CA GLU A 92 -15.23 3.93 -9.47
C GLU A 92 -14.31 4.03 -8.25
N THR A 93 -14.14 2.94 -7.52
CA THR A 93 -13.45 2.95 -6.23
C THR A 93 -12.55 1.74 -6.09
N THR A 94 -11.36 1.95 -5.52
CA THR A 94 -10.42 0.89 -5.15
C THR A 94 -10.36 0.76 -3.64
N ILE A 95 -10.31 -0.48 -3.16
CA ILE A 95 -10.26 -0.81 -1.74
C ILE A 95 -8.91 -1.43 -1.41
N PHE A 96 -8.24 -0.88 -0.41
CA PHE A 96 -6.96 -1.34 0.09
C PHE A 96 -7.06 -1.80 1.55
N ARG A 97 -6.35 -2.86 1.93
CA ARG A 97 -5.95 -3.03 3.33
C ARG A 97 -4.74 -2.15 3.58
N VAL A 98 -4.76 -1.40 4.66
CA VAL A 98 -3.64 -0.56 5.08
C VAL A 98 -3.31 -0.79 6.55
N SER A 99 -2.03 -0.76 6.88
CA SER A 99 -1.55 -0.74 8.27
C SER A 99 -1.43 0.69 8.77
N LEU A 100 -1.71 0.90 10.05
CA LEU A 100 -1.51 2.16 10.75
C LEU A 100 -0.15 2.10 11.47
N GLU A 101 0.83 2.84 10.98
CA GLU A 101 2.22 2.79 11.47
C GLU A 101 2.40 3.74 12.66
N LYS A 102 2.05 5.01 12.45
CA LYS A 102 2.13 6.07 13.46
C LYS A 102 0.83 6.82 13.52
N ILE A 103 0.17 6.78 14.68
CA ILE A 103 -1.16 7.35 14.87
C ILE A 103 -1.04 8.68 15.61
N PHE A 104 -1.46 9.76 14.95
CA PHE A 104 -1.53 11.09 15.55
C PHE A 104 -2.88 11.33 16.22
N LYS A 105 -3.98 10.89 15.60
CA LYS A 105 -5.33 10.98 16.15
C LYS A 105 -6.06 9.65 15.91
N ASN A 106 -6.83 9.20 16.88
CA ASN A 106 -7.73 8.05 16.73
C ASN A 106 -8.87 8.13 17.75
N ASN A 107 -10.05 8.49 17.24
CA ASN A 107 -11.27 8.66 18.02
C ASN A 107 -12.17 7.41 17.98
N VAL A 108 -11.72 6.31 17.39
CA VAL A 108 -12.55 5.11 17.14
C VAL A 108 -12.15 3.96 18.06
N ASP A 109 -10.95 3.41 17.87
CA ASP A 109 -10.43 2.30 18.68
C ASP A 109 -8.91 2.42 18.77
N LYS A 110 -8.41 2.64 20.00
CA LYS A 110 -6.98 2.85 20.27
C LYS A 110 -6.10 1.65 19.89
N ASN A 111 -6.67 0.46 19.75
CA ASN A 111 -5.93 -0.76 19.40
C ASN A 111 -5.98 -1.10 17.91
N LEU A 112 -6.65 -0.27 17.10
CA LEU A 112 -6.75 -0.47 15.67
C LEU A 112 -5.36 -0.37 15.02
N LYS A 113 -4.94 -1.43 14.33
CA LYS A 113 -3.64 -1.50 13.63
C LYS A 113 -3.78 -1.54 12.12
N GLU A 114 -4.96 -1.90 11.61
CA GLU A 114 -5.23 -2.02 10.19
C GLU A 114 -6.64 -1.55 9.91
N VAL A 115 -6.83 -0.96 8.72
CA VAL A 115 -8.14 -0.51 8.23
C VAL A 115 -8.28 -0.80 6.75
N ASN A 116 -9.53 -0.76 6.27
CA ASN A 116 -9.81 -0.73 4.84
C ASN A 116 -9.86 0.74 4.38
N LEU A 117 -9.08 1.08 3.37
CA LEU A 117 -8.98 2.42 2.81
C LEU A 117 -9.65 2.49 1.44
N PHE A 118 -10.44 3.53 1.23
CA PHE A 118 -11.04 3.86 -0.05
C PHE A 118 -10.25 4.91 -0.78
N GLN A 119 -10.08 4.65 -2.07
CA GLN A 119 -9.56 5.62 -3.02
C GLN A 119 -10.50 5.72 -4.21
N THR A 120 -10.87 6.95 -4.57
CA THR A 120 -11.57 7.24 -5.83
C THR A 120 -10.70 6.86 -7.03
N GLY A 121 -11.27 6.14 -7.98
CA GLY A 121 -10.63 5.54 -9.14
C GLY A 121 -10.49 4.01 -9.03
N ASN A 122 -10.30 3.35 -10.16
CA ASN A 122 -10.07 1.91 -10.29
C ASN A 122 -9.13 1.58 -11.47
N SER A 123 -8.85 0.29 -11.70
CA SER A 123 -7.98 -0.18 -12.78
C SER A 123 -8.42 0.25 -14.18
N LYS A 124 -9.69 0.64 -14.37
CA LYS A 124 -10.21 1.15 -15.64
C LYS A 124 -10.03 2.66 -15.75
N ARG A 125 -10.35 3.42 -14.69
CA ARG A 125 -10.26 4.89 -14.70
C ARG A 125 -9.65 5.41 -13.41
N THR A 126 -8.62 6.23 -13.52
CA THR A 126 -8.00 6.90 -12.36
C THR A 126 -8.28 8.40 -12.38
N VAL A 127 -8.32 9.04 -11.22
CA VAL A 127 -8.40 10.51 -11.19
C VAL A 127 -7.12 11.09 -11.80
N GLU A 128 -7.28 12.12 -12.64
CA GLU A 128 -6.15 12.79 -13.26
C GLU A 128 -5.12 13.26 -12.22
N ASN A 129 -3.83 12.99 -12.47
CA ASN A 129 -2.72 13.30 -11.55
C ASN A 129 -2.82 12.62 -10.16
N SER A 130 -3.70 11.63 -10.03
CA SER A 130 -3.89 10.87 -8.80
C SER A 130 -3.95 9.36 -9.10
N PRO A 131 -2.80 8.73 -9.37
CA PRO A 131 -2.73 7.28 -9.60
C PRO A 131 -3.19 6.49 -8.38
N LEU A 132 -3.63 5.26 -8.61
CA LEU A 132 -3.94 4.31 -7.54
C LEU A 132 -2.70 4.03 -6.71
N PHE A 133 -2.91 3.74 -5.44
CA PHE A 133 -1.84 3.27 -4.58
C PHE A 133 -1.37 1.87 -4.99
N LYS A 134 -0.18 1.48 -4.53
CA LYS A 134 0.33 0.11 -4.58
C LYS A 134 0.81 -0.35 -3.21
N ASN A 135 1.04 -1.65 -3.08
CA ASN A 135 1.64 -2.22 -1.88
C ASN A 135 2.98 -1.54 -1.54
N GLY A 136 3.17 -1.24 -0.26
CA GLY A 136 4.35 -0.55 0.26
C GLY A 136 4.32 0.97 0.12
N ASP A 137 3.32 1.56 -0.56
CA ASP A 137 3.16 3.01 -0.54
C ASP A 137 2.94 3.48 0.91
N ARG A 138 3.77 4.45 1.34
CA ARG A 138 3.66 5.11 2.64
C ARG A 138 2.97 6.46 2.48
N LEU A 139 1.95 6.71 3.29
CA LEU A 139 1.09 7.88 3.18
C LEU A 139 0.84 8.48 4.56
N LEU A 140 0.66 9.79 4.62
CA LEU A 140 0.10 10.48 5.77
C LEU A 140 -1.34 10.88 5.40
N LEU A 141 -2.33 10.33 6.13
CA LEU A 141 -3.74 10.48 5.76
C LEU A 141 -4.60 10.98 6.93
N TYR A 142 -5.61 11.75 6.55
CA TYR A 142 -6.71 12.18 7.40
C TYR A 142 -7.94 11.36 7.01
N LEU A 143 -8.33 10.44 7.87
CA LEU A 143 -9.29 9.39 7.57
C LEU A 143 -10.60 9.64 8.30
N LYS A 144 -11.71 9.49 7.57
CA LYS A 144 -13.05 9.51 8.12
C LYS A 144 -13.69 8.15 7.94
N LYS A 145 -14.30 7.63 9.01
CA LYS A 145 -14.99 6.34 9.00
C LYS A 145 -16.18 6.40 8.04
N THR A 146 -16.38 5.33 7.31
CA THR A 146 -17.54 5.09 6.47
C THR A 146 -17.96 3.63 6.56
N GLU A 147 -19.14 3.32 6.07
CA GLU A 147 -19.62 1.95 5.96
C GLU A 147 -19.62 1.53 4.50
N LEU A 148 -19.19 0.29 4.26
CA LEU A 148 -19.34 -0.38 2.98
C LEU A 148 -19.68 -1.83 3.25
N GLU A 149 -20.69 -2.29 2.53
CA GLU A 149 -21.09 -3.68 2.59
C GLU A 149 -19.92 -4.62 2.29
N GLY A 150 -19.76 -5.64 3.13
CA GLY A 150 -18.65 -6.60 3.02
C GLY A 150 -17.31 -6.15 3.63
N TYR A 151 -17.15 -4.87 4.03
CA TYR A 151 -15.91 -4.35 4.58
C TYR A 151 -16.12 -3.64 5.92
N LYS A 152 -15.52 -4.20 6.98
CA LYS A 152 -15.49 -3.58 8.32
C LYS A 152 -14.32 -2.58 8.43
N ASN A 153 -14.42 -1.64 9.36
CA ASN A 153 -13.36 -0.67 9.67
C ASN A 153 -12.87 0.05 8.41
N THR A 154 -13.82 0.65 7.70
CA THR A 154 -13.62 1.24 6.38
C THR A 154 -13.56 2.75 6.48
N TYR A 155 -12.64 3.36 5.73
CA TYR A 155 -12.35 4.78 5.83
C TYR A 155 -12.10 5.39 4.45
N TYR A 156 -12.51 6.64 4.28
CA TYR A 156 -12.14 7.46 3.12
C TYR A 156 -11.21 8.60 3.52
N ILE A 157 -10.52 9.15 2.52
CA ILE A 157 -9.55 10.23 2.68
C ILE A 157 -10.29 11.57 2.70
N LEU A 158 -10.17 12.34 3.78
CA LEU A 158 -10.70 13.69 3.85
C LEU A 158 -9.99 14.60 2.83
N GLY A 159 -10.77 15.31 2.02
CA GLY A 159 -10.24 16.10 0.89
C GLY A 159 -9.91 15.27 -0.35
N GLU A 160 -10.15 13.95 -0.30
CA GLU A 160 -9.83 13.01 -1.38
C GLU A 160 -8.41 13.26 -1.93
N GLN A 161 -8.27 13.63 -3.20
CA GLN A 161 -6.99 13.77 -3.89
C GLN A 161 -6.14 14.92 -3.33
N THR A 162 -6.76 15.94 -2.72
CA THR A 162 -6.04 17.06 -2.09
C THR A 162 -5.59 16.75 -0.66
N GLY A 163 -6.12 15.67 -0.06
CA GLY A 163 -5.76 15.17 1.27
C GLY A 163 -4.72 14.04 1.25
N ILE A 164 -4.13 13.73 0.08
CA ILE A 164 -3.11 12.70 -0.06
C ILE A 164 -1.72 13.33 0.10
N PHE A 165 -1.02 12.90 1.14
CA PHE A 165 0.36 13.24 1.43
C PHE A 165 1.23 11.98 1.35
N ARG A 166 2.04 11.85 0.30
CA ARG A 166 2.92 10.69 0.11
C ARG A 166 4.21 10.86 0.88
N ILE A 167 4.65 9.80 1.56
CA ILE A 167 5.91 9.78 2.28
C ILE A 167 6.94 9.06 1.41
N VAL A 168 8.03 9.76 1.08
CA VAL A 168 9.11 9.23 0.27
C VAL A 168 10.43 9.31 1.02
N ASN A 169 11.18 8.21 1.00
CA ASN A 169 12.52 8.17 1.56
C ASN A 169 13.54 8.48 0.46
N THR A 170 14.32 9.54 0.63
CA THR A 170 15.56 9.78 -0.12
C THR A 170 16.60 10.31 0.84
N ASP A 171 17.87 10.01 0.59
CA ASP A 171 18.96 10.54 1.42
C ASP A 171 18.90 10.15 2.90
N LYS A 172 18.32 8.99 3.19
CA LYS A 172 18.07 8.52 4.56
C LYS A 172 17.13 9.45 5.33
N GLN A 173 16.35 10.28 4.62
CA GLN A 173 15.37 11.19 5.18
C GLN A 173 14.01 10.99 4.51
N ASP A 174 12.97 11.05 5.32
CA ASP A 174 11.60 11.02 4.85
C ASP A 174 11.10 12.43 4.54
N TYR A 175 10.46 12.56 3.38
CA TYR A 175 9.80 13.78 2.91
C TYR A 175 8.32 13.51 2.69
N VAL A 176 7.51 14.54 2.91
CA VAL A 176 6.08 14.54 2.63
C VAL A 176 5.82 15.29 1.34
N ILE A 177 5.09 14.66 0.43
CA ILE A 177 4.76 15.18 -0.90
C ILE A 177 3.25 15.33 -1.00
N LYS A 178 2.75 16.57 -1.09
CA LYS A 178 1.32 16.80 -1.31
C LYS A 178 0.96 16.59 -2.77
N GLN A 179 0.11 15.61 -3.05
CA GLN A 179 -0.10 15.15 -4.41
C GLN A 179 -0.77 16.20 -5.33
N VAL A 180 -1.72 16.97 -4.81
CA VAL A 180 -2.49 17.95 -5.59
C VAL A 180 -2.71 19.24 -4.80
N GLY A 181 -2.37 20.37 -5.44
CA GLY A 181 -2.64 21.73 -4.97
C GLY A 181 -1.77 22.16 -3.79
N ASP A 182 -1.85 23.45 -3.48
CA ASP A 182 -1.06 24.05 -2.41
C ASP A 182 -1.62 23.71 -1.01
N CYS A 183 -0.76 23.69 0.00
CA CYS A 183 -1.14 23.66 1.42
C CYS A 183 -0.45 24.81 2.16
N PRO A 184 -1.04 26.03 2.13
CA PRO A 184 -0.43 27.19 2.78
C PRO A 184 -0.13 26.98 4.27
N GLN A 185 -0.89 26.14 4.96
CA GLN A 185 -0.71 25.81 6.38
C GLN A 185 0.60 25.05 6.66
N LEU A 186 1.25 24.51 5.64
CA LEU A 186 2.53 23.81 5.74
C LEU A 186 3.70 24.65 5.21
N SER A 187 3.52 25.98 5.06
CA SER A 187 4.56 26.90 4.58
C SER A 187 5.88 26.73 5.31
N ASP A 188 5.83 26.54 6.63
CA ASP A 188 7.00 26.48 7.51
C ASP A 188 7.73 25.13 7.42
N ALA A 189 7.05 24.11 6.92
CA ALA A 189 7.63 22.79 6.67
C ALA A 189 8.18 22.66 5.23
N LYS A 190 7.94 23.67 4.37
CA LYS A 190 8.24 23.61 2.93
C LYS A 190 9.75 23.52 2.71
N VAL A 191 10.15 22.53 1.92
CA VAL A 191 11.54 22.35 1.50
C VAL A 191 11.75 23.16 0.22
N THR A 192 12.59 24.20 0.28
CA THR A 192 12.97 25.01 -0.87
C THR A 192 14.33 24.52 -1.40
N GLY A 193 14.36 23.95 -2.61
CA GLY A 193 15.60 23.42 -3.19
C GLY A 193 15.39 22.53 -4.41
N ASN A 194 16.50 22.03 -4.98
CA ASN A 194 16.45 21.05 -6.07
C ASN A 194 15.89 19.71 -5.52
N THR A 195 14.73 19.30 -6.05
CA THR A 195 14.01 18.08 -5.67
C THR A 195 14.14 16.95 -6.69
N ASP A 196 15.15 16.97 -7.57
CA ASP A 196 15.34 15.99 -8.65
C ASP A 196 15.34 14.54 -8.15
N ARG A 197 15.94 14.30 -6.97
CA ARG A 197 15.98 12.96 -6.36
C ARG A 197 14.62 12.49 -5.87
N ILE A 198 13.83 13.40 -5.31
CA ILE A 198 12.45 13.14 -4.91
C ILE A 198 11.62 12.85 -6.16
N LYS A 199 11.74 13.68 -7.20
CA LYS A 199 11.09 13.48 -8.51
C LYS A 199 11.44 12.09 -9.07
N ASN A 200 12.71 11.74 -9.12
CA ASN A 200 13.18 10.44 -9.60
C ASN A 200 12.63 9.27 -8.77
N THR A 201 12.55 9.42 -7.44
CA THR A 201 11.99 8.39 -6.56
C THR A 201 10.50 8.20 -6.81
N LEU A 202 9.75 9.29 -6.95
CA LEU A 202 8.33 9.26 -7.30
C LEU A 202 8.12 8.58 -8.65
N THR A 203 8.84 8.98 -9.70
CA THR A 203 8.72 8.37 -11.04
C THR A 203 8.96 6.86 -10.99
N LYS A 204 9.97 6.40 -10.24
CA LYS A 204 10.22 4.96 -10.06
C LYS A 204 9.08 4.26 -9.32
N SER A 205 8.53 4.89 -8.28
CA SER A 205 7.40 4.33 -7.55
C SER A 205 6.17 4.12 -8.43
N TYR A 206 5.96 4.97 -9.43
CA TYR A 206 4.78 4.86 -10.30
C TYR A 206 4.90 3.88 -11.47
N SER A 207 6.10 3.36 -11.74
CA SER A 207 6.36 2.33 -12.78
C SER A 207 5.81 2.61 -14.18
N VAL A 208 5.41 3.86 -14.49
CA VAL A 208 4.97 4.31 -15.81
C VAL A 208 5.38 5.77 -15.95
N GLU A 209 5.92 6.14 -17.12
CA GLU A 209 6.31 7.51 -17.43
C GLU A 209 5.12 8.46 -17.30
N PHE A 210 5.16 9.30 -16.27
CA PHE A 210 4.43 10.56 -16.28
C PHE A 210 5.07 11.46 -17.33
N SER A 211 4.63 11.35 -18.58
CA SER A 211 5.00 12.26 -19.66
C SER A 211 4.58 13.72 -19.40
N ASN A 212 3.87 13.96 -18.28
CA ASN A 212 3.38 15.26 -17.84
C ASN A 212 3.70 15.55 -16.37
N LEU A 213 4.80 15.02 -15.81
CA LEU A 213 5.27 15.43 -14.47
C LEU A 213 5.43 16.95 -14.34
N ASP A 214 5.61 17.66 -15.46
CA ASP A 214 5.73 19.11 -15.49
C ASP A 214 4.35 19.83 -15.53
N LYS A 215 3.27 19.12 -15.86
CA LYS A 215 1.87 19.61 -15.71
C LYS A 215 1.32 19.35 -14.31
N ILE A 216 1.87 18.35 -13.62
CA ILE A 216 1.73 18.18 -12.17
C ILE A 216 2.75 19.15 -11.57
N GLY A 217 2.42 20.45 -11.49
CA GLY A 217 3.31 21.43 -10.86
C GLY A 217 3.91 20.82 -9.59
N MET A 218 5.26 20.80 -9.50
CA MET A 218 5.99 19.93 -8.57
C MET A 218 5.26 19.89 -7.23
N PRO A 219 4.73 18.71 -6.83
CA PRO A 219 3.91 18.62 -5.64
C PRO A 219 4.66 19.22 -4.46
N GLU A 220 3.97 20.05 -3.67
CA GLU A 220 4.62 20.75 -2.58
C GLU A 220 5.30 19.74 -1.65
N THR A 221 6.59 19.95 -1.42
CA THR A 221 7.44 19.06 -0.65
C THR A 221 7.72 19.66 0.71
N TYR A 222 7.61 18.83 1.74
CA TYR A 222 7.80 19.22 3.13
C TYR A 222 8.71 18.24 3.86
N ASN A 223 9.34 18.73 4.92
CA ASN A 223 10.07 17.87 5.86
C ASN A 223 9.07 17.07 6.71
N LEU A 224 9.17 15.73 6.74
CA LEU A 224 8.23 14.89 7.49
C LEU A 224 8.20 15.27 8.97
N ALA A 225 9.35 15.35 9.63
CA ALA A 225 9.42 15.64 11.06
C ALA A 225 8.76 16.98 11.43
N THR A 226 8.93 18.00 10.59
CA THR A 226 8.24 19.29 10.78
C THR A 226 6.72 19.15 10.58
N VAL A 227 6.26 18.43 9.55
CA VAL A 227 4.82 18.16 9.33
C VAL A 227 4.23 17.43 10.54
N GLU A 228 4.88 16.37 11.02
CA GLU A 228 4.42 15.62 12.20
C GLU A 228 4.32 16.51 13.45
N LYS A 229 5.28 17.41 13.65
CA LYS A 229 5.24 18.38 14.73
C LYS A 229 4.01 19.28 14.61
N LEU A 230 3.78 19.86 13.43
CA LEU A 230 2.61 20.70 13.15
C LEU A 230 1.28 19.96 13.34
N ILE A 231 1.21 18.65 13.02
CA ILE A 231 0.03 17.82 13.31
C ILE A 231 -0.18 17.68 14.81
N ASN A 232 0.89 17.40 15.57
CA ASN A 232 0.76 17.22 17.01
C ASN A 232 0.32 18.50 17.72
N GLU A 233 0.75 19.68 17.25
CA GLU A 233 0.29 20.98 17.76
C GLU A 233 -1.23 21.19 17.58
N GLN A 234 -1.90 20.45 16.69
CA GLN A 234 -3.37 20.50 16.55
C GLN A 234 -4.12 19.77 17.65
N LYS A 235 -3.45 18.93 18.45
CA LYS A 235 -4.07 18.23 19.58
C LYS A 235 -4.43 19.16 20.73
N ASP A 236 -3.70 20.26 20.84
CA ASP A 236 -3.73 21.19 21.98
C ASP A 236 -4.57 22.45 21.69
N LYS A 237 -5.22 22.51 20.52
CA LYS A 237 -6.13 23.59 20.10
C LYS A 237 -7.59 23.19 20.30
#